data_AF-A0AAN9URS2-F1
#
_entry.id   AF-A0AAN9URS2-F1
#
_cell.length_a   1.000
_cell.length_b   1.000
_cell.length_c   1.000
_cell.angle_alpha   90.00
_cell.angle_beta   90.00
_cell.angle_gamma   90.00
#
_symmetry.space_group_name_H-M   'P 1'
#
loop_
_entity.id
_entity.type
_entity.pdbx_description
1 polymer ?
#
loop_
_entity_poly.entity_id
_entity_poly.type
_entity_poly.pdbx_seq_one_letter_code
_entity_poly.pdbx_strand_id
1 'polypeptide(L)'
;MASLRYGFRCLRDIRTTAKIQYQVPAAVAVTTPRRTTTTTTTTNAQRRTLSTTPSRRQQLEAGSGGAGGDAAFQAMLSAATVRDAQERSGPEFSGYHPEEVVTDHVRPMPVSPSYFSKNTTFNDSFVLIQDLARKYARLPPAPPGLVERVAWKNKEHYRMAVGEQVKGKDFLTCLKLAKRLNKIHPELMPDEVKEGIQPFKRDINIYLNTPKPIPIDKFGRSHGVGRRKESTARAYLVEGTGEVLINGKPLTEAFGRVHDRESAVWALKTTNRIDKYNVWARVSGGGTTGQAEALAMAIAKAIVVHEPALKTHLRKAGCITRDPRAVERKKAGRVKARKSPQWIKR
;
A
#
# COMPACT_ATOMS: atom_id res chain seq x y z
N MET A 1 -57.77 -2.04 -36.38
CA MET A 1 -56.99 -3.08 -35.68
C MET A 1 -55.65 -3.26 -36.38
N ALA A 2 -54.66 -2.46 -36.00
CA ALA A 2 -53.31 -2.50 -36.56
C ALA A 2 -52.38 -3.24 -35.61
N SER A 3 -51.67 -4.27 -36.10
CA SER A 3 -50.56 -4.90 -35.38
C SER A 3 -49.46 -5.28 -36.36
N LEU A 4 -48.32 -4.62 -36.15
CA LEU A 4 -47.08 -4.70 -36.89
C LEU A 4 -46.36 -6.02 -36.62
N ARG A 5 -45.94 -6.72 -37.69
CA ARG A 5 -44.84 -7.69 -37.66
C ARG A 5 -43.76 -7.25 -38.65
N TYR A 6 -42.66 -6.76 -38.12
CA TYR A 6 -41.34 -6.71 -38.76
C TYR A 6 -40.39 -7.25 -37.69
N GLY A 7 -39.57 -8.28 -37.86
CA GLY A 7 -38.81 -8.66 -39.04
C GLY A 7 -37.32 -8.42 -38.76
N PHE A 8 -36.74 -9.12 -37.78
CA PHE A 8 -35.31 -9.07 -37.49
C PHE A 8 -34.56 -9.95 -38.49
N ARG A 9 -33.78 -9.33 -39.38
CA ARG A 9 -32.89 -10.01 -40.32
C ARG A 9 -31.44 -9.83 -39.89
N CYS A 10 -30.72 -10.93 -39.95
CA CYS A 10 -29.34 -11.13 -39.57
C CYS A 10 -28.37 -10.69 -40.69
N LEU A 11 -27.09 -10.54 -40.31
CA LEU A 11 -25.85 -10.72 -41.09
C LEU A 11 -25.08 -9.50 -41.65
N ARG A 12 -23.83 -9.43 -41.14
CA ARG A 12 -22.53 -9.33 -41.83
C ARG A 12 -21.76 -8.00 -41.90
N ASP A 13 -20.61 -8.07 -41.21
CA ASP A 13 -19.28 -7.53 -41.50
C ASP A 13 -19.07 -6.79 -42.82
N ILE A 14 -18.61 -5.54 -42.73
CA ILE A 14 -17.67 -4.94 -43.69
C ILE A 14 -16.61 -4.15 -42.91
N ARG A 15 -15.35 -4.57 -43.10
CA ARG A 15 -14.14 -3.82 -42.78
C ARG A 15 -14.05 -2.60 -43.70
N THR A 16 -13.92 -1.40 -43.14
CA THR A 16 -13.37 -0.25 -43.87
C THR A 16 -12.64 0.68 -42.92
N THR A 17 -11.35 0.79 -43.14
CA THR A 17 -10.40 1.71 -42.53
C THR A 17 -10.70 3.15 -42.94
N ALA A 18 -10.96 4.04 -41.98
CA ALA A 18 -10.96 5.49 -42.18
C ALA A 18 -10.02 6.14 -41.17
N LYS A 19 -8.90 6.67 -41.67
CA LYS A 19 -7.99 7.57 -40.96
C LYS A 19 -8.72 8.89 -40.72
N ILE A 20 -8.98 9.25 -39.46
CA ILE A 20 -9.41 10.59 -39.08
C ILE A 20 -8.18 11.33 -38.56
N GLN A 21 -7.69 12.27 -39.36
CA GLN A 21 -6.71 13.28 -38.94
C GLN A 21 -7.41 14.28 -38.01
N TYR A 22 -6.97 14.35 -36.76
CA TYR A 22 -7.31 15.46 -35.88
C TYR A 22 -6.24 16.54 -36.00
N GLN A 23 -6.61 17.70 -36.56
CA GLN A 23 -5.85 18.93 -36.43
C GLN A 23 -6.03 19.48 -35.01
N VAL A 24 -4.91 19.77 -34.34
CA VAL A 24 -4.86 20.43 -33.04
C VAL A 24 -4.71 21.94 -33.28
N PRO A 25 -5.62 22.81 -32.81
CA PRO A 25 -5.40 24.25 -32.88
C PRO A 25 -4.41 24.72 -31.81
N ALA A 26 -3.60 25.70 -32.21
CA ALA A 26 -2.47 26.27 -31.51
C ALA A 26 -2.83 26.94 -30.16
N ALA A 27 -1.86 26.90 -29.25
CA ALA A 27 -1.91 27.47 -27.91
C ALA A 27 -1.93 29.01 -27.94
N VAL A 28 -2.90 29.61 -27.24
CA VAL A 28 -2.90 31.03 -26.87
C VAL A 28 -2.24 31.15 -25.50
N ALA A 29 -1.10 31.82 -25.45
CA ALA A 29 -0.36 32.12 -24.23
C ALA A 29 -1.03 33.29 -23.47
N VAL A 30 -1.50 33.03 -22.24
CA VAL A 30 -1.92 34.08 -21.31
C VAL A 30 -0.82 34.27 -20.29
N THR A 31 -0.16 35.41 -20.39
CA THR A 31 0.86 35.94 -19.48
C THR A 31 0.21 36.38 -18.17
N THR A 32 0.54 35.72 -17.05
CA THR A 32 0.19 36.19 -15.70
C THR A 32 1.41 36.81 -15.02
N PRO A 33 1.31 38.00 -14.40
CA PRO A 33 2.45 38.68 -13.80
C PRO A 33 2.91 38.04 -12.48
N ARG A 34 4.23 38.11 -12.30
CA ARG A 34 5.04 37.59 -11.19
C ARG A 34 4.84 38.46 -9.95
N ARG A 35 4.28 37.91 -8.87
CA ARG A 35 4.15 38.59 -7.57
C ARG A 35 5.47 38.47 -6.80
N THR A 36 6.13 39.60 -6.61
CA THR A 36 7.26 39.79 -5.68
C THR A 36 6.76 39.69 -4.24
N THR A 37 7.39 38.86 -3.42
CA THR A 37 7.21 38.88 -1.96
C THR A 37 8.38 39.63 -1.36
N THR A 38 8.11 40.86 -0.94
CA THR A 38 9.00 41.71 -0.15
C THR A 38 9.12 41.16 1.26
N THR A 39 10.37 41.02 1.71
CA THR A 39 10.75 40.78 3.10
C THR A 39 10.39 42.01 3.92
N THR A 40 9.64 41.84 5.01
CA THR A 40 9.49 42.88 6.03
C THR A 40 9.82 42.29 7.39
N THR A 41 10.95 42.73 7.89
CA THR A 41 11.43 42.56 9.26
C THR A 41 10.48 43.31 10.19
N THR A 42 9.92 42.64 11.20
CA THR A 42 9.29 43.32 12.33
C THR A 42 9.70 42.60 13.60
N THR A 43 10.56 43.29 14.33
CA THR A 43 10.86 43.10 15.75
C THR A 43 9.58 43.10 16.57
N ASN A 44 9.36 42.07 17.40
CA ASN A 44 8.76 42.32 18.70
C ASN A 44 9.13 41.22 19.71
N ALA A 45 9.77 41.66 20.79
CA ALA A 45 10.17 40.84 21.92
C ALA A 45 9.00 40.75 22.90
N GLN A 46 8.54 39.53 23.22
CA GLN A 46 7.83 39.26 24.46
C GLN A 46 8.24 37.90 25.01
N ARG A 47 8.85 37.95 26.20
CA ARG A 47 9.20 36.81 27.06
C ARG A 47 7.98 35.91 27.27
N ARG A 48 8.15 34.60 27.11
CA ARG A 48 7.28 33.60 27.75
C ARG A 48 8.15 32.57 28.46
N THR A 49 7.82 32.41 29.73
CA THR A 49 8.42 31.58 30.75
C THR A 49 8.21 30.10 30.45
N LEU A 50 9.28 29.31 30.60
CA LEU A 50 9.24 27.85 30.55
C LEU A 50 8.61 27.34 31.85
N SER A 51 7.49 26.62 31.75
CA SER A 51 6.93 25.83 32.84
C SER A 51 7.06 24.36 32.49
N THR A 52 7.95 23.67 33.19
CA THR A 52 8.11 22.22 33.19
C THR A 52 7.11 21.62 34.17
N THR A 53 6.10 20.93 33.65
CA THR A 53 5.31 19.97 34.43
C THR A 53 5.50 18.57 33.84
N PRO A 54 5.90 17.57 34.64
CA PRO A 54 6.07 16.21 34.15
C PRO A 54 4.72 15.52 33.98
N SER A 55 4.57 14.83 32.85
CA SER A 55 3.33 14.11 32.52
C SER A 55 3.10 12.90 33.43
N ARG A 56 1.88 12.85 33.95
CA ARG A 56 1.27 11.81 34.78
C ARG A 56 1.12 10.50 33.97
N ARG A 57 2.17 9.68 33.94
CA ARG A 57 2.12 8.30 33.44
C ARG A 57 3.00 7.33 34.24
N GLN A 58 3.02 7.52 35.56
CA GLN A 58 3.51 6.54 36.52
C GLN A 58 2.41 6.32 37.55
N GLN A 59 1.65 5.25 37.37
CA GLN A 59 0.86 4.50 38.36
C GLN A 59 -0.01 3.52 37.57
N LEU A 60 -0.14 2.29 38.09
CA LEU A 60 -0.52 1.04 37.42
C LEU A 60 0.73 0.44 36.70
N GLU A 61 1.34 -0.68 37.11
CA GLU A 61 0.81 -1.87 37.78
C GLU A 61 1.91 -2.54 38.63
N ALA A 62 1.58 -2.82 39.89
CA ALA A 62 2.18 -3.88 40.69
C ALA A 62 1.06 -4.88 40.96
N GLY A 63 1.21 -6.13 40.52
CA GLY A 63 0.16 -7.15 40.64
C GLY A 63 0.46 -8.44 39.88
N SER A 64 1.44 -9.18 40.38
CA SER A 64 1.51 -10.66 40.46
C SER A 64 0.71 -11.54 39.47
N GLY A 65 1.43 -12.42 38.76
CA GLY A 65 0.94 -13.77 38.43
C GLY A 65 1.25 -14.25 37.00
N GLY A 66 2.31 -15.04 36.84
CA GLY A 66 2.58 -15.76 35.57
C GLY A 66 4.04 -16.11 35.30
N ALA A 67 4.76 -16.64 36.30
CA ALA A 67 6.13 -17.11 36.13
C ALA A 67 6.12 -18.48 35.42
N GLY A 68 6.55 -18.52 34.15
CA GLY A 68 6.63 -19.78 33.41
C GLY A 68 7.04 -19.61 31.94
N GLY A 69 8.11 -18.85 31.67
CA GLY A 69 8.64 -18.72 30.31
C GLY A 69 9.97 -17.96 30.22
N ASP A 70 10.15 -16.96 31.09
CA ASP A 70 11.29 -16.04 30.94
C ASP A 70 12.57 -16.51 31.64
N ALA A 71 12.47 -17.45 32.60
CA ALA A 71 13.64 -17.96 33.31
C ALA A 71 14.55 -18.82 32.43
N ALA A 72 14.00 -19.58 31.48
CA ALA A 72 14.79 -20.39 30.56
C ALA A 72 15.51 -19.53 29.50
N PHE A 73 14.88 -18.45 29.05
CA PHE A 73 15.46 -17.53 28.08
C PHE A 73 16.53 -16.62 28.72
N GLN A 74 16.28 -16.14 29.94
CA GLN A 74 17.27 -15.39 30.73
C GLN A 74 18.43 -16.27 31.19
N ALA A 75 18.20 -17.55 31.55
CA ALA A 75 19.26 -18.50 31.87
C ALA A 75 20.08 -18.92 30.65
N MET A 76 19.49 -18.94 29.45
CA MET A 76 20.23 -19.22 28.21
C MET A 76 21.08 -18.01 27.78
N LEU A 77 20.60 -16.79 27.99
CA LEU A 77 21.38 -15.56 27.80
C LEU A 77 22.51 -15.42 28.83
N SER A 78 22.29 -15.82 30.09
CA SER A 78 23.32 -15.77 31.13
C SER A 78 24.30 -16.95 31.08
N ALA A 79 23.88 -18.12 30.61
CA ALA A 79 24.78 -19.25 30.36
C ALA A 79 25.63 -19.05 29.08
N ALA A 80 25.11 -18.32 28.09
CA ALA A 80 25.88 -17.91 26.92
C ALA A 80 26.94 -16.86 27.26
N THR A 81 26.67 -15.94 28.21
CA THR A 81 27.65 -14.94 28.62
C THR A 81 28.75 -15.49 29.55
N VAL A 82 28.54 -16.61 30.22
CA VAL A 82 29.53 -17.20 31.13
C VAL A 82 30.40 -18.28 30.47
N ARG A 83 29.92 -18.98 29.43
CA ARG A 83 30.74 -19.98 28.71
C ARG A 83 31.76 -19.39 27.74
N ASP A 84 31.47 -18.23 27.15
CA ASP A 84 32.43 -17.54 26.27
C ASP A 84 33.52 -16.77 27.03
N ALA A 85 33.43 -16.70 28.36
CA ALA A 85 34.35 -15.93 29.19
C ALA A 85 35.58 -16.72 29.71
N GLN A 86 35.64 -18.05 29.51
CA GLN A 86 36.64 -18.89 30.20
C GLN A 86 37.52 -19.78 29.33
N GLU A 87 37.40 -19.72 28.00
CA GLU A 87 38.29 -20.44 27.06
C GLU A 87 38.88 -19.51 25.98
N ARG A 88 39.52 -18.40 26.38
CA ARG A 88 40.53 -17.70 25.56
C ARG A 88 41.61 -17.06 26.42
N SER A 89 42.27 -17.85 27.25
CA SER A 89 43.64 -17.52 27.68
C SER A 89 44.61 -17.90 26.56
N GLY A 90 44.56 -17.16 25.46
CA GLY A 90 45.71 -17.03 24.56
C GLY A 90 46.83 -16.29 25.29
N PRO A 91 48.09 -16.40 24.85
CA PRO A 91 49.20 -15.71 25.51
C PRO A 91 48.85 -14.22 25.60
N GLU A 92 48.99 -13.66 26.81
CA GLU A 92 48.73 -12.26 27.11
C GLU A 92 49.44 -11.38 26.09
N PHE A 93 48.69 -10.93 25.07
CA PHE A 93 49.18 -9.94 24.14
C PHE A 93 49.12 -8.60 24.87
N SER A 94 50.24 -8.29 25.53
CA SER A 94 50.48 -7.02 26.20
C SER A 94 50.09 -5.87 25.27
N GLY A 95 49.25 -4.98 25.79
CA GLY A 95 48.79 -3.72 25.21
C GLY A 95 49.32 -3.36 23.82
N TYR A 96 48.51 -3.56 22.80
CA TYR A 96 48.58 -2.80 21.56
C TYR A 96 47.24 -2.06 21.42
N HIS A 97 47.06 -1.00 22.21
CA HIS A 97 46.34 0.14 21.68
C HIS A 97 47.16 0.56 20.46
N PRO A 98 46.63 0.48 19.22
CA PRO A 98 47.38 1.07 18.11
C PRO A 98 47.54 2.52 18.50
N GLU A 99 48.76 2.92 18.86
CA GLU A 99 49.11 4.32 18.95
C GLU A 99 48.55 4.94 17.68
N GLU A 100 47.57 5.83 17.81
CA GLU A 100 47.15 6.65 16.70
C GLU A 100 48.43 7.28 16.20
N VAL A 101 48.94 6.80 15.07
CA VAL A 101 50.11 7.36 14.42
C VAL A 101 49.64 8.73 13.98
N VAL A 102 49.74 9.70 14.89
CA VAL A 102 49.51 11.11 14.62
C VAL A 102 50.70 11.49 13.76
N THR A 103 50.54 11.30 12.46
CA THR A 103 51.50 11.78 11.48
C THR A 103 51.61 13.29 11.65
N ASP A 104 52.82 13.83 11.81
CA ASP A 104 53.05 15.27 11.96
C ASP A 104 52.49 16.12 10.80
N HIS A 105 52.18 15.48 9.65
CA HIS A 105 51.70 16.10 8.43
C HIS A 105 50.33 15.56 8.03
N VAL A 106 49.25 16.27 8.38
CA VAL A 106 47.88 15.94 7.94
C VAL A 106 47.35 17.03 7.02
N ARG A 107 46.79 16.63 5.87
CA ARG A 107 46.02 17.51 4.99
C ARG A 107 44.59 16.98 4.88
N PRO A 108 43.56 17.78 5.19
CA PRO A 108 42.18 17.34 5.01
C PRO A 108 41.89 17.21 3.51
N MET A 109 41.60 15.98 3.06
CA MET A 109 41.20 15.68 1.69
C MET A 109 39.75 15.18 1.68
N PRO A 110 38.93 15.58 0.71
CA PRO A 110 37.58 15.05 0.59
C PRO A 110 37.63 13.55 0.25
N VAL A 111 36.72 12.78 0.85
CA VAL A 111 36.63 11.32 0.61
C VAL A 111 36.16 11.02 -0.81
N SER A 112 35.22 11.80 -1.34
CA SER A 112 34.65 11.57 -2.67
C SER A 112 35.28 12.45 -3.76
N PRO A 113 35.50 11.91 -4.97
CA PRO A 113 35.92 12.70 -6.12
C PRO A 113 34.89 13.77 -6.53
N SER A 114 33.60 13.49 -6.32
CA SER A 114 32.50 14.39 -6.68
C SER A 114 32.13 15.37 -5.56
N TYR A 115 33.01 15.60 -4.58
CA TYR A 115 32.75 16.43 -3.39
C TYR A 115 32.19 17.83 -3.69
N PHE A 116 32.70 18.51 -4.72
CA PHE A 116 32.25 19.85 -5.10
C PHE A 116 30.96 19.85 -5.94
N SER A 117 30.39 18.67 -6.22
CA SER A 117 29.13 18.55 -6.95
C SER A 117 27.93 18.72 -6.03
N LYS A 118 26.78 19.05 -6.61
CA LYS A 118 25.54 19.24 -5.85
C LYS A 118 25.04 17.97 -5.13
N ASN A 119 25.27 16.81 -5.74
CA ASN A 119 24.77 15.51 -5.30
C ASN A 119 25.96 14.54 -5.30
N THR A 120 26.76 14.54 -4.24
CA THR A 120 28.06 13.87 -4.21
C THR A 120 27.88 12.35 -4.28
N THR A 121 27.11 11.80 -3.35
CA THR A 121 26.89 10.35 -3.23
C THR A 121 26.14 9.77 -4.43
N PHE A 122 25.16 10.50 -4.98
CA PHE A 122 24.48 10.07 -6.19
C PHE A 122 25.44 10.03 -7.39
N ASN A 123 26.26 11.07 -7.58
CA ASN A 123 27.19 11.13 -8.69
C ASN A 123 28.24 10.02 -8.61
N ASP A 124 28.77 9.73 -7.42
CA ASP A 124 29.70 8.61 -7.21
C ASP A 124 29.04 7.27 -7.56
N SER A 125 27.82 7.03 -7.08
CA SER A 125 27.08 5.81 -7.41
C SER A 125 26.73 5.71 -8.91
N PHE A 126 26.48 6.83 -9.57
CA PHE A 126 26.16 6.88 -10.99
C PHE A 126 27.37 6.57 -11.86
N VAL A 127 28.52 7.15 -11.54
CA VAL A 127 29.80 6.85 -12.20
C VAL A 127 30.16 5.38 -11.99
N LEU A 128 30.04 4.87 -10.77
CA LEU A 128 30.29 3.46 -10.46
C LEU A 128 29.41 2.53 -11.32
N ILE A 129 28.11 2.78 -11.39
CA ILE A 129 27.19 1.98 -12.21
C ILE A 129 27.51 2.10 -13.71
N GLN A 130 27.90 3.28 -14.17
CA GLN A 130 28.29 3.51 -15.56
C GLN A 130 29.57 2.74 -15.91
N ASP A 131 30.55 2.71 -14.99
CA ASP A 131 31.81 2.01 -15.16
C ASP A 131 31.62 0.50 -15.17
N LEU A 132 30.82 -0.03 -14.24
CA LEU A 132 30.42 -1.44 -14.24
C LEU A 132 29.67 -1.81 -15.54
N ALA A 133 28.76 -0.97 -16.00
CA ALA A 133 28.04 -1.20 -17.25
C ALA A 133 28.96 -1.22 -18.47
N ARG A 134 30.02 -0.40 -18.48
CA ARG A 134 31.05 -0.42 -19.52
C ARG A 134 31.94 -1.65 -19.42
N LYS A 135 32.47 -1.94 -18.23
CA LYS A 135 33.38 -3.07 -17.93
C LYS A 135 32.73 -4.41 -18.30
N TYR A 136 31.47 -4.59 -17.93
CA TYR A 136 30.73 -5.84 -18.10
C TYR A 136 29.72 -5.82 -19.27
N ALA A 137 29.91 -4.92 -20.25
CA ALA A 137 29.00 -4.76 -21.39
C ALA A 137 28.84 -6.04 -22.23
N ARG A 138 29.92 -6.85 -22.32
CA ARG A 138 29.99 -8.08 -23.13
C ARG A 138 29.29 -9.28 -22.50
N LEU A 139 28.98 -9.24 -21.20
CA LEU A 139 28.35 -10.37 -20.52
C LEU A 139 26.91 -10.57 -21.03
N PRO A 140 26.53 -11.83 -21.33
CA PRO A 140 25.19 -12.11 -21.83
C PRO A 140 24.14 -11.88 -20.74
N PRO A 141 22.96 -11.34 -21.11
CA PRO A 141 21.83 -11.28 -20.19
C PRO A 141 21.24 -12.69 -19.98
N ALA A 142 20.85 -13.00 -18.75
CA ALA A 142 20.14 -14.22 -18.40
C ALA A 142 18.72 -14.25 -18.98
N PRO A 143 18.17 -15.46 -19.24
CA PRO A 143 16.78 -15.62 -19.59
C PRO A 143 15.87 -15.14 -18.44
N PRO A 144 14.65 -14.64 -18.74
CA PRO A 144 13.78 -14.00 -17.74
C PRO A 144 13.41 -14.86 -16.52
N GLY A 145 13.50 -16.20 -16.62
CA GLY A 145 13.21 -17.12 -15.52
C GLY A 145 14.34 -17.24 -14.48
N LEU A 146 15.58 -16.97 -14.89
CA LEU A 146 16.76 -17.11 -14.03
C LEU A 146 17.08 -15.81 -13.27
N VAL A 147 16.64 -14.66 -13.80
CA VAL A 147 16.86 -13.36 -13.17
C VAL A 147 15.94 -13.19 -11.96
N GLU A 148 16.52 -12.94 -10.79
CA GLU A 148 15.75 -12.66 -9.59
C GLU A 148 14.85 -11.42 -9.74
N ARG A 149 13.63 -11.51 -9.22
CA ARG A 149 12.69 -10.38 -9.18
C ARG A 149 13.10 -9.42 -8.07
N VAL A 150 13.78 -8.34 -8.45
CA VAL A 150 14.23 -7.30 -7.51
C VAL A 150 13.21 -6.16 -7.38
N ALA A 151 12.91 -5.78 -6.14
CA ALA A 151 12.15 -4.56 -5.84
C ALA A 151 13.08 -3.34 -5.89
N TRP A 152 12.95 -2.52 -6.93
CA TRP A 152 13.78 -1.32 -7.11
C TRP A 152 13.28 -0.13 -6.28
N LYS A 153 14.19 0.69 -5.75
CA LYS A 153 13.84 1.94 -5.06
C LYS A 153 13.17 2.91 -6.04
N ASN A 154 12.18 3.65 -5.55
CA ASN A 154 11.67 4.82 -6.25
C ASN A 154 12.59 6.00 -5.97
N LYS A 155 12.53 7.05 -6.79
CA LYS A 155 13.32 8.28 -6.59
C LYS A 155 13.20 8.82 -5.16
N GLU A 156 11.98 8.86 -4.62
CA GLU A 156 11.72 9.37 -3.27
C GLU A 156 12.39 8.51 -2.20
N HIS A 157 12.27 7.18 -2.29
CA HIS A 157 12.96 6.26 -1.37
C HIS A 157 14.48 6.42 -1.45
N TYR A 158 15.03 6.62 -2.64
CA TYR A 158 16.46 6.86 -2.82
C TYR A 158 16.89 8.20 -2.20
N ARG A 159 16.13 9.28 -2.43
CA ARG A 159 16.37 10.59 -1.81
C ARG A 159 16.30 10.53 -0.28
N MET A 160 15.39 9.74 0.28
CA MET A 160 15.31 9.55 1.74
C MET A 160 16.50 8.76 2.29
N ALA A 161 16.97 7.75 1.55
CA ALA A 161 18.13 6.95 1.98
C ALA A 161 19.43 7.77 1.96
N VAL A 162 19.57 8.66 0.97
CA VAL A 162 20.82 9.40 0.72
C VAL A 162 20.80 10.82 1.33
N GLY A 163 19.62 11.43 1.47
CA GLY A 163 19.47 12.82 1.91
C GLY A 163 19.66 13.87 0.80
N GLU A 164 19.97 13.47 -0.43
CA GLU A 164 20.22 14.37 -1.55
C GLU A 164 19.00 14.61 -2.45
N GLN A 165 18.98 15.74 -3.16
CA GLN A 165 17.91 16.10 -4.09
C GLN A 165 18.25 15.72 -5.54
N VAL A 166 18.13 14.42 -5.85
CA VAL A 166 18.43 13.87 -7.19
C VAL A 166 17.34 14.19 -8.21
N LYS A 167 17.68 14.64 -9.42
CA LYS A 167 16.70 14.86 -10.50
C LYS A 167 16.11 13.54 -11.01
N GLY A 168 14.84 13.56 -11.43
CA GLY A 168 14.16 12.35 -11.87
C GLY A 168 14.76 11.72 -13.14
N LYS A 169 15.16 12.55 -14.10
CA LYS A 169 15.81 12.08 -15.35
C LYS A 169 17.09 11.30 -15.03
N ASP A 170 17.96 11.89 -14.22
CA ASP A 170 19.27 11.34 -13.86
C ASP A 170 19.13 10.05 -13.03
N PHE A 171 18.19 10.02 -12.10
CA PHE A 171 17.87 8.80 -11.36
C PHE A 171 17.36 7.68 -12.28
N LEU A 172 16.48 8.00 -13.25
CA LEU A 172 15.96 7.02 -14.19
C LEU A 172 17.04 6.50 -15.14
N THR A 173 18.01 7.33 -15.57
CA THR A 173 19.14 6.87 -16.38
C THR A 173 20.03 5.92 -15.58
N CYS A 174 20.36 6.26 -14.33
CA CYS A 174 21.11 5.38 -13.44
C CYS A 174 20.37 4.05 -13.21
N LEU A 175 19.08 4.10 -12.90
CA LEU A 175 18.27 2.92 -12.63
C LEU A 175 18.15 2.01 -13.87
N LYS A 176 18.14 2.56 -15.09
CA LYS A 176 18.17 1.76 -16.32
C LYS A 176 19.46 0.96 -16.44
N LEU A 177 20.60 1.55 -16.10
CA LEU A 177 21.90 0.87 -16.09
C LEU A 177 21.94 -0.23 -15.01
N ALA A 178 21.52 0.08 -13.78
CA ALA A 178 21.43 -0.90 -12.70
C ALA A 178 20.52 -2.09 -13.07
N LYS A 179 19.38 -1.84 -13.72
CA LYS A 179 18.49 -2.90 -14.22
C LYS A 179 19.11 -3.72 -15.35
N ARG A 180 19.96 -3.13 -16.20
CA ARG A 180 20.70 -3.85 -17.24
C ARG A 180 21.77 -4.75 -16.64
N LEU A 181 22.46 -4.29 -15.61
CA LEU A 181 23.46 -5.08 -14.87
C LEU A 181 22.82 -6.25 -14.12
N ASN A 182 21.67 -6.03 -13.46
CA ASN A 182 20.94 -7.11 -12.77
C ASN A 182 20.42 -8.21 -13.72
N LYS A 183 20.38 -7.96 -15.03
CA LYS A 183 20.00 -8.97 -16.03
C LYS A 183 21.16 -9.87 -16.42
N ILE A 184 22.39 -9.64 -15.98
CA ILE A 184 23.53 -10.53 -16.26
C ILE A 184 23.24 -11.91 -15.67
N HIS A 185 23.76 -12.97 -16.29
CA HIS A 185 23.64 -14.33 -15.76
C HIS A 185 24.16 -14.42 -14.31
N PRO A 186 23.40 -14.96 -13.33
CA PRO A 186 23.79 -14.94 -11.92
C PRO A 186 25.15 -15.58 -11.62
N GLU A 187 25.50 -16.65 -12.34
CA GLU A 187 26.79 -17.34 -12.19
C GLU A 187 27.97 -16.51 -12.70
N LEU A 188 27.73 -15.64 -13.70
CA LEU A 188 28.74 -14.77 -14.30
C LEU A 188 28.72 -13.37 -13.69
N MET A 189 27.85 -13.12 -12.70
CA MET A 189 27.66 -11.80 -12.10
C MET A 189 28.75 -11.55 -11.06
N PRO A 190 29.69 -10.62 -11.32
CA PRO A 190 30.77 -10.33 -10.39
C PRO A 190 30.25 -9.64 -9.12
N ASP A 191 30.96 -9.78 -8.01
CA ASP A 191 30.55 -9.24 -6.72
C ASP A 191 30.51 -7.71 -6.70
N GLU A 192 31.40 -7.04 -7.45
CA GLU A 192 31.38 -5.58 -7.68
C GLU A 192 30.01 -5.11 -8.19
N VAL A 193 29.40 -5.88 -9.10
CA VAL A 193 28.08 -5.56 -9.66
C VAL A 193 26.99 -5.78 -8.62
N LYS A 194 27.11 -6.81 -7.79
CA LYS A 194 26.16 -7.07 -6.70
C LYS A 194 26.15 -5.90 -5.73
N GLU A 195 27.32 -5.48 -5.27
CA GLU A 195 27.51 -4.35 -4.35
C GLU A 195 27.04 -3.03 -4.95
N GLY A 196 27.44 -2.71 -6.18
CA GLY A 196 27.08 -1.47 -6.86
C GLY A 196 25.57 -1.30 -7.05
N ILE A 197 24.83 -2.40 -7.21
CA ILE A 197 23.38 -2.36 -7.37
C ILE A 197 22.65 -2.21 -6.02
N GLN A 198 23.22 -2.65 -4.89
CA GLN A 198 22.56 -2.65 -3.58
C GLN A 198 21.91 -1.31 -3.20
N PRO A 199 22.56 -0.13 -3.40
CA PRO A 199 21.95 1.16 -3.06
C PRO A 199 20.61 1.42 -3.74
N PHE A 200 20.36 0.79 -4.91
CA PHE A 200 19.15 0.94 -5.71
C PHE A 200 18.09 -0.14 -5.43
N LYS A 201 18.44 -1.23 -4.72
CA LYS A 201 17.49 -2.26 -4.29
C LYS A 201 16.70 -1.77 -3.06
N ARG A 202 15.47 -2.25 -2.90
CA ARG A 202 14.65 -2.09 -1.70
C ARG A 202 14.77 -3.35 -0.85
N ASP A 203 14.83 -3.14 0.46
CA ASP A 203 14.85 -4.22 1.45
C ASP A 203 13.42 -4.70 1.72
N ILE A 204 12.75 -5.19 0.66
CA ILE A 204 11.38 -5.69 0.73
C ILE A 204 11.33 -7.05 0.05
N ASN A 205 10.97 -8.06 0.85
CA ASN A 205 10.63 -9.38 0.32
C ASN A 205 9.27 -9.32 -0.36
N ILE A 206 9.26 -9.35 -1.70
CA ILE A 206 8.04 -9.28 -2.52
C ILE A 206 7.07 -10.42 -2.17
N TYR A 207 7.60 -11.59 -1.80
CA TYR A 207 6.84 -12.80 -1.51
C TYR A 207 6.09 -12.77 -0.16
N LEU A 208 6.55 -11.99 0.81
CA LEU A 208 6.00 -12.00 2.17
C LEU A 208 4.73 -11.14 2.33
N ASN A 209 4.38 -10.31 1.33
CA ASN A 209 3.22 -9.44 1.41
C ASN A 209 1.93 -10.15 0.95
N THR A 210 1.57 -11.25 1.62
CA THR A 210 0.29 -11.94 1.42
C THR A 210 -0.74 -11.48 2.45
N PRO A 211 -1.97 -11.11 2.04
CA PRO A 211 -3.02 -10.79 3.01
C PRO A 211 -3.38 -12.04 3.83
N LYS A 212 -3.56 -11.86 5.14
CA LYS A 212 -3.97 -12.95 6.04
C LYS A 212 -5.31 -13.54 5.55
N PRO A 213 -5.39 -14.85 5.25
CA PRO A 213 -6.65 -15.47 4.86
C PRO A 213 -7.64 -15.44 6.03
N ILE A 214 -8.92 -15.32 5.71
CA ILE A 214 -9.99 -15.37 6.71
C ILE A 214 -10.29 -16.87 6.93
N PRO A 215 -10.11 -17.41 8.15
CA PRO A 215 -10.40 -18.81 8.42
C PRO A 215 -11.91 -19.06 8.53
N ILE A 216 -12.30 -20.32 8.36
CA ILE A 216 -13.64 -20.82 8.69
C ILE A 216 -13.65 -21.18 10.19
N ASP A 217 -14.74 -20.85 10.88
CA ASP A 217 -14.92 -21.18 12.30
C ASP A 217 -14.99 -22.70 12.55
N LYS A 218 -14.81 -23.12 13.81
CA LYS A 218 -15.04 -24.51 14.27
C LYS A 218 -16.41 -25.07 13.87
N PHE A 219 -17.41 -24.22 13.75
CA PHE A 219 -18.79 -24.58 13.39
C PHE A 219 -19.06 -24.52 11.87
N GLY A 220 -18.02 -24.44 11.02
CA GLY A 220 -18.19 -24.36 9.56
C GLY A 220 -18.75 -23.03 9.06
N ARG A 221 -18.71 -21.97 9.89
CA ARG A 221 -19.26 -20.66 9.55
C ARG A 221 -18.16 -19.76 9.00
N SER A 222 -18.43 -19.06 7.91
CA SER A 222 -17.55 -18.01 7.41
C SER A 222 -18.06 -16.63 7.81
N HIS A 223 -17.13 -15.73 8.07
CA HIS A 223 -17.42 -14.37 8.54
C HIS A 223 -17.11 -13.32 7.46
N GLY A 224 -18.08 -12.45 7.19
CA GLY A 224 -17.95 -11.35 6.25
C GLY A 224 -18.41 -10.01 6.82
N VAL A 225 -17.71 -8.94 6.47
CA VAL A 225 -18.06 -7.57 6.90
C VAL A 225 -18.25 -6.66 5.69
N GLY A 226 -19.41 -6.02 5.63
CA GLY A 226 -19.77 -5.04 4.61
C GLY A 226 -20.13 -3.68 5.22
N ARG A 227 -19.87 -2.60 4.48
CA ARG A 227 -20.17 -1.24 4.92
C ARG A 227 -20.68 -0.40 3.76
N ARG A 228 -21.74 0.36 4.00
CA ARG A 228 -22.32 1.28 3.02
C ARG A 228 -22.91 2.51 3.70
N LYS A 229 -22.43 3.69 3.28
CA LYS A 229 -22.70 4.97 3.97
C LYS A 229 -22.38 4.80 5.47
N GLU A 230 -23.38 4.92 6.33
CA GLU A 230 -23.26 4.76 7.79
C GLU A 230 -23.58 3.33 8.26
N SER A 231 -24.10 2.49 7.37
CA SER A 231 -24.54 1.13 7.71
C SER A 231 -23.37 0.16 7.73
N THR A 232 -23.34 -0.68 8.77
CA THR A 232 -22.36 -1.76 8.93
C THR A 232 -23.09 -3.09 9.06
N ALA A 233 -22.71 -4.08 8.25
CA ALA A 233 -23.26 -5.42 8.28
C ALA A 233 -22.16 -6.43 8.60
N ARG A 234 -22.46 -7.37 9.50
CA ARG A 234 -21.67 -8.56 9.77
C ARG A 234 -22.52 -9.77 9.42
N ALA A 235 -22.05 -10.60 8.50
CA ALA A 235 -22.74 -11.79 8.06
C ALA A 235 -21.94 -13.03 8.45
N TYR A 236 -22.65 -14.01 9.00
CA TYR A 236 -22.16 -15.36 9.23
C TYR A 236 -22.87 -16.26 8.22
N LEU A 237 -22.08 -16.99 7.44
CA LEU A 237 -22.58 -17.85 6.36
C LEU A 237 -22.25 -19.30 6.68
N VAL A 238 -23.24 -20.17 6.60
CA VAL A 238 -23.14 -21.60 6.90
C VAL A 238 -23.78 -22.37 5.75
N GLU A 239 -23.27 -23.54 5.41
CA GLU A 239 -23.93 -24.44 4.46
C GLU A 239 -25.28 -24.91 5.05
N GLY A 240 -26.35 -24.83 4.26
CA GLY A 240 -27.72 -25.05 4.74
C GLY A 240 -28.78 -24.94 3.64
N THR A 241 -30.00 -24.58 4.04
CA THR A 241 -31.24 -24.64 3.25
C THR A 241 -31.65 -23.32 2.57
N GLY A 242 -30.89 -22.24 2.75
CA GLY A 242 -31.18 -20.92 2.16
C GLY A 242 -31.91 -19.94 3.08
N GLU A 243 -31.96 -20.22 4.39
CA GLU A 243 -32.62 -19.34 5.36
C GLU A 243 -31.79 -18.07 5.62
N VAL A 244 -32.43 -16.91 5.46
CA VAL A 244 -31.80 -15.59 5.67
C VAL A 244 -32.45 -14.87 6.84
N LEU A 245 -31.68 -14.73 7.92
CA LEU A 245 -32.08 -14.02 9.13
C LEU A 245 -31.26 -12.73 9.31
N ILE A 246 -31.95 -11.62 9.49
CA ILE A 246 -31.38 -10.28 9.67
C ILE A 246 -31.83 -9.74 11.01
N ASN A 247 -30.89 -9.53 11.94
CA ASN A 247 -31.17 -9.09 13.31
C ASN A 247 -32.24 -9.96 14.02
N GLY A 248 -32.25 -11.26 13.73
CA GLY A 248 -33.22 -12.21 14.29
C GLY A 248 -34.59 -12.24 13.58
N LYS A 249 -34.79 -11.46 12.52
CA LYS A 249 -36.02 -11.44 11.73
C LYS A 249 -35.82 -12.04 10.34
N PRO A 250 -36.84 -12.63 9.71
CA PRO A 250 -36.73 -13.12 8.33
C PRO A 250 -36.57 -11.95 7.34
N LEU A 251 -35.99 -12.25 6.16
CA LEU A 251 -35.71 -11.26 5.11
C LEU A 251 -36.93 -10.42 4.69
N THR A 252 -38.11 -11.04 4.66
CA THR A 252 -39.39 -10.40 4.29
C THR A 252 -39.84 -9.34 5.29
N GLU A 253 -39.66 -9.59 6.57
CA GLU A 253 -40.01 -8.66 7.66
C GLU A 253 -38.93 -7.59 7.86
N ALA A 254 -37.66 -7.95 7.69
CA ALA A 254 -36.55 -7.02 7.89
C ALA A 254 -36.53 -5.90 6.84
N PHE A 255 -36.83 -6.22 5.58
CA PHE A 255 -36.92 -5.24 4.50
C PHE A 255 -38.32 -5.25 3.89
N GLY A 256 -39.07 -4.16 4.06
CA GLY A 256 -40.40 -4.04 3.44
C GLY A 256 -40.35 -3.93 1.91
N ARG A 257 -39.28 -3.35 1.35
CA ARG A 257 -39.14 -3.12 -0.09
C ARG A 257 -38.51 -4.32 -0.79
N VAL A 258 -39.16 -4.81 -1.86
CA VAL A 258 -38.66 -5.96 -2.66
C VAL A 258 -37.26 -5.72 -3.22
N HIS A 259 -37.00 -4.53 -3.75
CA HIS A 259 -35.67 -4.15 -4.26
C HIS A 259 -34.55 -4.31 -3.20
N ASP A 260 -34.84 -3.98 -1.94
CA ASP A 260 -33.85 -4.09 -0.86
C ASP A 260 -33.60 -5.57 -0.50
N ARG A 261 -34.64 -6.42 -0.57
CA ARG A 261 -34.51 -7.88 -0.41
C ARG A 261 -33.62 -8.47 -1.50
N GLU A 262 -33.88 -8.14 -2.76
CA GLU A 262 -33.09 -8.63 -3.90
C GLU A 262 -31.64 -8.17 -3.83
N SER A 263 -31.42 -6.91 -3.43
CA SER A 263 -30.08 -6.34 -3.25
C SER A 263 -29.31 -7.08 -2.15
N ALA A 264 -29.96 -7.36 -1.01
CA ALA A 264 -29.33 -8.06 0.11
C ALA A 264 -28.83 -9.47 -0.28
N VAL A 265 -29.62 -10.23 -1.04
CA VAL A 265 -29.25 -11.60 -1.48
C VAL A 265 -28.54 -11.64 -2.83
N TRP A 266 -28.20 -10.49 -3.41
CA TRP A 266 -27.64 -10.39 -4.77
C TRP A 266 -26.37 -11.24 -4.98
N ALA A 267 -25.53 -11.35 -3.94
CA ALA A 267 -24.33 -12.19 -3.98
C ALA A 267 -24.64 -13.68 -4.14
N LEU A 268 -25.71 -14.17 -3.48
CA LEU A 268 -26.18 -15.55 -3.57
C LEU A 268 -26.91 -15.79 -4.90
N LYS A 269 -27.72 -14.81 -5.34
CA LYS A 269 -28.44 -14.86 -6.62
C LYS A 269 -27.47 -14.96 -7.80
N THR A 270 -26.44 -14.11 -7.83
CA THR A 270 -25.48 -14.08 -8.95
C THR A 270 -24.63 -15.36 -9.03
N THR A 271 -24.43 -16.04 -7.90
CA THR A 271 -23.69 -17.30 -7.83
C THR A 271 -24.59 -18.53 -7.92
N ASN A 272 -25.92 -18.37 -8.07
CA ASN A 272 -26.91 -19.46 -8.04
C ASN A 272 -26.76 -20.37 -6.80
N ARG A 273 -26.56 -19.76 -5.62
CA ARG A 273 -26.34 -20.44 -4.33
C ARG A 273 -27.30 -19.98 -3.23
N ILE A 274 -28.48 -19.51 -3.62
CA ILE A 274 -29.52 -19.08 -2.66
C ILE A 274 -29.89 -20.26 -1.75
N ASP A 275 -30.11 -21.44 -2.34
CA ASP A 275 -30.65 -22.60 -1.60
C ASP A 275 -29.56 -23.41 -0.87
N LYS A 276 -28.29 -22.97 -0.92
CA LYS A 276 -27.15 -23.72 -0.37
C LYS A 276 -26.59 -23.14 0.92
N TYR A 277 -26.89 -21.88 1.23
CA TYR A 277 -26.29 -21.21 2.37
C TYR A 277 -27.34 -20.56 3.26
N ASN A 278 -27.25 -20.83 4.54
CA ASN A 278 -27.96 -20.09 5.58
C ASN A 278 -27.14 -18.85 5.96
N VAL A 279 -27.82 -17.71 6.01
CA VAL A 279 -27.23 -16.41 6.34
C VAL A 279 -27.79 -15.94 7.67
N TRP A 280 -26.91 -15.72 8.64
CA TRP A 280 -27.26 -14.98 9.84
C TRP A 280 -26.50 -13.66 9.88
N ALA A 281 -27.24 -12.56 9.79
CA ALA A 281 -26.69 -11.23 9.66
C ALA A 281 -27.07 -10.34 10.84
N ARG A 282 -26.09 -9.57 11.31
CA ARG A 282 -26.30 -8.43 12.20
C ARG A 282 -25.98 -7.14 11.47
N VAL A 283 -26.96 -6.26 11.40
CA VAL A 283 -26.86 -4.98 10.69
C VAL A 283 -27.20 -3.83 11.63
N SER A 284 -26.39 -2.77 11.59
CA SER A 284 -26.53 -1.60 12.45
C SER A 284 -26.22 -0.31 11.70
N GLY A 285 -26.89 0.78 12.09
CA GLY A 285 -26.69 2.12 11.52
C GLY A 285 -27.28 2.31 10.12
N GLY A 286 -27.27 3.56 9.64
CA GLY A 286 -27.77 3.93 8.31
C GLY A 286 -29.28 3.71 8.12
N GLY A 287 -29.71 3.57 6.86
CA GLY A 287 -31.11 3.32 6.48
C GLY A 287 -31.25 2.01 5.68
N THR A 288 -32.49 1.62 5.34
CA THR A 288 -32.81 0.29 4.77
C THR A 288 -31.98 -0.09 3.54
N THR A 289 -31.90 0.80 2.56
CA THR A 289 -31.14 0.59 1.30
C THR A 289 -29.64 0.43 1.57
N GLY A 290 -29.08 1.26 2.45
CA GLY A 290 -27.68 1.17 2.85
C GLY A 290 -27.38 -0.11 3.61
N GLN A 291 -28.31 -0.56 4.46
CA GLN A 291 -28.21 -1.82 5.19
C GLN A 291 -28.23 -3.02 4.26
N ALA A 292 -29.13 -3.05 3.26
CA ALA A 292 -29.21 -4.11 2.26
C ALA A 292 -27.92 -4.22 1.42
N GLU A 293 -27.40 -3.10 0.90
CA GLU A 293 -26.15 -3.09 0.13
C GLU A 293 -24.92 -3.46 0.98
N ALA A 294 -24.88 -3.03 2.26
CA ALA A 294 -23.84 -3.45 3.19
C ALA A 294 -23.88 -4.97 3.42
N LEU A 295 -25.09 -5.52 3.55
CA LEU A 295 -25.29 -6.95 3.74
C LEU A 295 -24.87 -7.76 2.51
N ALA A 296 -25.19 -7.30 1.30
CA ALA A 296 -24.76 -7.93 0.05
C ALA A 296 -23.24 -8.11 -0.02
N MET A 297 -22.49 -7.07 0.37
CA MET A 297 -21.03 -7.11 0.42
C MET A 297 -20.50 -8.02 1.53
N ALA A 298 -21.18 -8.08 2.68
CA ALA A 298 -20.81 -8.98 3.77
C ALA A 298 -20.96 -10.45 3.35
N ILE A 299 -22.09 -10.80 2.73
CA ILE A 299 -22.37 -12.14 2.20
C ILE A 299 -21.37 -12.50 1.11
N ALA A 300 -21.09 -11.59 0.17
CA ALA A 300 -20.11 -11.86 -0.89
C ALA A 300 -18.70 -12.19 -0.33
N LYS A 301 -18.27 -11.49 0.73
CA LYS A 301 -17.00 -11.80 1.37
C LYS A 301 -17.01 -13.15 2.08
N ALA A 302 -18.13 -13.51 2.72
CA ALA A 302 -18.28 -14.80 3.37
C ALA A 302 -18.27 -15.96 2.33
N ILE A 303 -18.94 -15.79 1.18
CA ILE A 303 -18.91 -16.78 0.09
C ILE A 303 -17.47 -17.01 -0.41
N VAL A 304 -16.68 -15.95 -0.56
CA VAL A 304 -15.28 -16.05 -1.04
C VAL A 304 -14.39 -16.86 -0.09
N VAL A 305 -14.74 -16.95 1.19
CA VAL A 305 -14.02 -17.78 2.16
C VAL A 305 -14.29 -19.26 1.93
N HIS A 306 -15.55 -19.63 1.64
CA HIS A 306 -15.93 -21.01 1.33
C HIS A 306 -15.45 -21.42 -0.07
N GLU A 307 -15.68 -20.57 -1.06
CA GLU A 307 -15.33 -20.83 -2.46
C GLU A 307 -14.51 -19.67 -3.05
N PRO A 308 -13.17 -19.70 -2.94
CA PRO A 308 -12.31 -18.62 -3.42
C PRO A 308 -12.34 -18.44 -4.95
N ALA A 309 -12.72 -19.49 -5.70
CA ALA A 309 -12.86 -19.46 -7.15
C ALA A 309 -13.94 -18.47 -7.63
N LEU A 310 -15.00 -18.25 -6.83
CA LEU A 310 -16.11 -17.36 -7.18
C LEU A 310 -15.76 -15.88 -7.06
N LYS A 311 -14.61 -15.54 -6.48
CA LYS A 311 -14.20 -14.15 -6.24
C LYS A 311 -14.19 -13.31 -7.52
N THR A 312 -13.73 -13.87 -8.63
CA THR A 312 -13.68 -13.15 -9.92
C THR A 312 -15.08 -12.87 -10.46
N HIS A 313 -16.00 -13.83 -10.34
CA HIS A 313 -17.40 -13.69 -10.72
C HIS A 313 -18.14 -12.66 -9.86
N LEU A 314 -18.01 -12.76 -8.53
CA LEU A 314 -18.59 -11.80 -7.57
C LEU A 314 -18.02 -10.38 -7.74
N ARG A 315 -16.77 -10.25 -8.19
CA ARG A 315 -16.16 -8.96 -8.53
C ARG A 315 -16.77 -8.36 -9.78
N LYS A 316 -17.02 -9.16 -10.83
CA LYS A 316 -17.72 -8.72 -12.05
C LYS A 316 -19.17 -8.31 -11.75
N ALA A 317 -19.82 -9.03 -10.84
CA ALA A 317 -21.17 -8.73 -10.36
C ALA A 317 -21.27 -7.48 -9.44
N GLY A 318 -20.14 -6.85 -9.11
CA GLY A 318 -20.10 -5.64 -8.28
C GLY A 318 -20.32 -5.85 -6.77
N CYS A 319 -20.33 -7.10 -6.27
CA CYS A 319 -20.65 -7.40 -4.87
C CYS A 319 -19.47 -7.20 -3.90
N ILE A 320 -18.23 -7.31 -4.38
CA ILE A 320 -17.02 -7.25 -3.54
C ILE A 320 -16.53 -5.81 -3.34
N THR A 321 -16.75 -4.94 -4.33
CA THR A 321 -16.26 -3.57 -4.32
C THR A 321 -17.04 -2.75 -3.29
N ARG A 322 -16.34 -2.14 -2.33
CA ARG A 322 -16.96 -1.19 -1.40
C ARG A 322 -17.36 0.08 -2.14
N ASP A 323 -18.62 0.47 -2.10
CA ASP A 323 -19.05 1.78 -2.63
C ASP A 323 -18.57 2.92 -1.69
N PRO A 324 -17.67 3.81 -2.16
CA PRO A 324 -17.11 4.89 -1.35
C PRO A 324 -18.03 6.11 -1.22
N ARG A 325 -19.17 6.18 -1.94
CA ARG A 325 -20.08 7.33 -1.90
C ARG A 325 -20.59 7.56 -0.49
N ALA A 326 -20.38 8.77 0.04
CA ALA A 326 -20.83 9.19 1.36
C ALA A 326 -21.56 10.54 1.27
N VAL A 327 -22.33 10.87 2.30
CA VAL A 327 -22.99 12.18 2.39
C VAL A 327 -21.92 13.23 2.61
N GLU A 328 -21.85 14.21 1.70
CA GLU A 328 -20.95 15.34 1.87
C GLU A 328 -21.42 16.25 3.01
N ARG A 329 -20.49 16.77 3.81
CA ARG A 329 -20.81 17.75 4.87
C ARG A 329 -21.36 19.06 4.29
N LYS A 330 -22.12 19.80 5.10
CA LYS A 330 -22.48 21.20 4.79
C LYS A 330 -21.22 22.09 4.74
N LYS A 331 -21.18 23.01 3.77
CA LYS A 331 -20.11 24.01 3.63
C LYS A 331 -20.65 25.37 4.07
N ALA A 332 -19.82 26.19 4.73
CA ALA A 332 -20.19 27.54 5.12
C ALA A 332 -20.59 28.37 3.88
N GLY A 333 -21.58 29.26 4.02
CA GLY A 333 -22.13 30.03 2.91
C GLY A 333 -23.00 29.24 1.93
N ARG A 334 -23.22 27.93 2.13
CA ARG A 334 -24.14 27.12 1.32
C ARG A 334 -25.30 26.58 2.17
N VAL A 335 -26.46 26.43 1.53
CA VAL A 335 -27.68 25.90 2.17
C VAL A 335 -27.53 24.39 2.44
N LYS A 336 -26.97 23.64 1.47
CA LYS A 336 -26.61 22.22 1.59
C LYS A 336 -25.15 22.01 1.19
N ALA A 337 -24.71 20.76 1.01
CA ALA A 337 -23.34 20.45 0.58
C ALA A 337 -22.91 21.23 -0.68
N ARG A 338 -23.80 21.35 -1.67
CA ARG A 338 -23.55 22.07 -2.93
C ARG A 338 -24.53 23.19 -3.25
N LYS A 339 -25.78 23.11 -2.76
CA LYS A 339 -26.82 24.13 -3.01
C LYS A 339 -26.41 25.47 -2.41
N SER A 340 -26.12 26.45 -3.27
CA SER A 340 -25.93 27.84 -2.86
C SER A 340 -27.28 28.51 -2.60
N PRO A 341 -27.34 29.56 -1.76
CA PRO A 341 -28.49 30.45 -1.73
C PRO A 341 -28.68 31.14 -3.10
N GLN A 342 -29.85 31.75 -3.31
CA GLN A 342 -30.10 32.54 -4.52
C GLN A 342 -29.08 33.67 -4.61
N TRP A 343 -28.39 33.78 -5.74
CA TRP A 343 -27.44 34.87 -5.99
C TRP A 343 -28.18 36.04 -6.65
N ILE A 344 -28.02 37.24 -6.09
CA ILE A 344 -28.58 38.49 -6.62
C ILE A 344 -27.42 39.26 -7.27
N LYS A 345 -27.52 39.51 -8.59
CA LYS A 345 -26.47 40.17 -9.40
C LYS A 345 -26.52 41.71 -9.34
N ARG A 346 -27.72 42.26 -9.11
CA ARG A 346 -28.07 43.67 -9.35
C ARG A 346 -27.23 44.64 -8.54
#